data_AF-A0A947K1T0-F1
#
_entry.id   AF-A0A947K1T0-F1
#
_cell.length_a   1.000
_cell.length_b   1.000
_cell.length_c   1.000
_cell.angle_alpha   90.00
_cell.angle_beta   90.00
_cell.angle_gamma   90.00
#
_symmetry.space_group_name_H-M   'P 1'
#
loop_
_entity.id
_entity.type
_entity.pdbx_description
1 polymer ?
#
loop_
_entity_poly.entity_id
_entity_poly.type
_entity_poly.pdbx_seq_one_letter_code
_entity_poly.pdbx_strand_id
1 'polypeptide(L)'
;ALGTAIVTSLPELVTTIAAVRRGALQLAIGGIIGGNMFDALFLASSDIAYREGSIYNAISDRTVFWMALVVVMTAVLLAGLLRRERQGPGGIGWESVLMLGLWTGGAGLQIMLG
;
A
#
# COMPACT_ATOMS: atom_id res chain seq x y z
N ALA A 1 -2.24 10.58 -9.54
CA ALA A 1 -2.17 9.64 -8.40
C ALA A 1 -1.91 8.19 -8.81
N LEU A 2 -2.67 7.60 -9.75
CA LEU A 2 -2.46 6.18 -10.14
C LEU A 2 -1.10 5.93 -10.82
N GLY A 3 -0.69 6.80 -11.75
CA GLY A 3 0.60 6.67 -12.45
C GLY A 3 1.81 6.80 -11.53
N THR A 4 1.74 7.67 -10.52
CA THR A 4 2.82 7.86 -9.54
C THR A 4 3.00 6.62 -8.67
N ALA A 5 1.89 6.02 -8.20
CA ALA A 5 1.95 4.79 -7.40
C ALA A 5 2.54 3.60 -8.18
N ILE A 6 2.21 3.47 -9.46
CA ILE A 6 2.80 2.43 -10.31
C ILE A 6 4.30 2.68 -10.47
N VAL A 7 4.71 3.91 -10.76
CA VAL A 7 6.13 4.24 -10.99
C VAL A 7 6.99 4.04 -9.74
N THR A 8 6.46 4.31 -8.54
CA THR A 8 7.22 4.14 -7.29
C THR A 8 7.36 2.68 -6.87
N SER A 9 6.33 1.86 -7.05
CA SER A 9 6.33 0.47 -6.55
C SER A 9 6.73 -0.58 -7.60
N LEU A 10 6.68 -0.24 -8.90
CA LEU A 10 7.08 -1.16 -9.98
C LEU A 10 8.57 -1.58 -9.91
N PRO A 11 9.53 -0.68 -9.64
CA PRO A 11 10.94 -1.07 -9.49
C PRO A 11 11.15 -2.08 -8.35
N GLU A 12 10.47 -1.90 -7.22
CA GLU A 12 10.54 -2.83 -6.08
C GLU A 12 9.97 -4.20 -6.43
N LEU A 13 8.83 -4.22 -7.13
CA LEU A 13 8.24 -5.47 -7.61
C LEU A 13 9.19 -6.21 -8.56
N VAL A 14 9.78 -5.51 -9.52
CA VAL A 14 10.70 -6.09 -10.51
C VAL A 14 11.96 -6.64 -9.83
N THR A 15 12.58 -5.86 -8.94
CA THR A 15 13.80 -6.28 -8.23
C THR A 15 13.54 -7.44 -7.26
N THR A 16 12.41 -7.42 -6.56
CA THR A 16 11.97 -8.51 -5.68
C THR A 16 11.75 -9.81 -6.47
N ILE A 17 11.01 -9.76 -7.59
CA ILE A 17 10.80 -10.93 -8.46
C ILE A 17 12.14 -11.45 -9.00
N ALA A 18 13.02 -10.56 -9.47
CA ALA A 18 14.33 -10.95 -9.97
C ALA A 18 15.19 -11.63 -8.89
N ALA A 19 15.17 -11.12 -7.65
CA ALA A 19 15.89 -11.70 -6.52
C ALA A 19 15.35 -13.09 -6.16
N VAL A 20 14.02 -13.26 -6.11
CA VAL A 20 13.39 -14.57 -5.85
C VAL A 20 13.74 -15.58 -6.95
N ARG A 21 13.68 -15.18 -8.23
CA ARG A 21 14.04 -16.06 -9.36
C ARG A 21 15.50 -16.50 -9.34
N ARG A 22 16.39 -15.73 -8.72
CA ARG A 22 17.81 -16.06 -8.53
C ARG A 22 18.10 -16.84 -7.23
N GLY A 23 17.07 -17.21 -6.46
CA GLY A 23 17.24 -17.87 -5.15
C GLY A 23 17.77 -16.94 -4.05
N ALA A 24 17.84 -15.63 -4.29
CA ALA A 24 18.36 -14.65 -3.36
C ALA A 24 17.26 -14.14 -2.40
N LEU A 25 16.67 -15.03 -1.61
CA LEU A 25 15.54 -14.70 -0.74
C LEU A 25 15.88 -13.61 0.29
N GLN A 26 17.08 -13.62 0.85
CA GLN A 26 17.52 -12.57 1.79
C GLN A 26 17.55 -11.18 1.14
N LEU A 27 17.93 -11.11 -0.14
CA LEU A 27 17.91 -9.85 -0.90
C LEU A 27 16.48 -9.40 -1.18
N ALA A 28 15.57 -10.33 -1.50
CA ALA A 28 14.16 -10.03 -1.71
C ALA A 28 13.51 -9.48 -0.42
N ILE A 29 13.73 -10.14 0.72
CA ILE A 29 13.19 -9.69 2.01
C ILE A 29 13.80 -8.35 2.43
N GLY A 30 15.13 -8.21 2.29
CA GLY A 30 15.83 -6.95 2.58
C GLY A 30 15.32 -5.80 1.72
N GLY A 31 15.01 -6.05 0.44
CA GLY A 31 14.41 -5.09 -0.47
C GLY A 31 13.02 -4.64 -0.01
N ILE A 32 12.14 -5.58 0.34
CA ILE A 32 10.78 -5.26 0.82
C ILE A 32 10.81 -4.45 2.13
N ILE A 33 11.62 -4.89 3.10
CA ILE A 33 11.72 -4.20 4.39
C ILE A 33 12.37 -2.83 4.20
N GLY A 34 13.44 -2.76 3.42
CA GLY A 34 14.16 -1.52 3.12
C GLY A 34 13.31 -0.49 2.38
N GLY A 35 12.51 -0.93 1.40
CA GLY A 35 11.57 -0.07 0.65
C GLY A 35 10.54 0.57 1.56
N ASN A 36 9.85 -0.23 2.39
CA ASN A 36 8.89 0.29 3.36
C ASN A 36 9.53 1.25 4.39
N MET A 37 10.75 0.96 4.84
CA MET A 37 11.50 1.87 5.72
C MET A 37 11.87 3.17 5.02
N PHE A 38 12.25 3.09 3.74
CA PHE A 38 12.55 4.25 2.91
C PHE A 38 11.33 5.14 2.73
N ASP A 39 10.14 4.56 2.49
CA ASP A 39 8.88 5.32 2.40
C ASP A 39 8.57 6.07 3.70
N ALA A 40 8.71 5.41 4.86
CA ALA A 40 8.51 6.05 6.15
C ALA A 40 9.53 7.19 6.40
N LEU A 41 10.80 6.96 6.04
CA LEU A 41 11.85 7.98 6.14
C LEU A 41 11.60 9.15 5.18
N PHE A 42 11.12 8.87 3.97
CA PHE A 42 10.79 9.89 2.98
C PHE A 42 9.64 10.78 3.45
N LEU A 43 8.61 10.19 4.06
CA LEU A 43 7.52 10.94 4.69
C LEU A 43 8.04 11.85 5.82
N ALA A 44 8.85 11.31 6.74
CA ALA A 44 9.43 12.09 7.83
C ALA A 44 10.33 13.22 7.32
N SER A 45 11.15 12.94 6.31
CA SER A 45 12.02 13.94 5.67
C SER A 45 11.20 15.01 4.94
N SER A 46 10.08 14.62 4.33
CA SER A 46 9.16 15.54 3.67
C SER A 46 8.49 16.50 4.65
N ASP A 47 8.12 16.03 5.85
CA ASP A 47 7.56 16.89 6.91
C ASP A 47 8.59 17.92 7.40
N ILE A 48 9.87 17.53 7.53
CA ILE A 48 10.97 18.47 7.86
C ILE A 48 11.19 19.51 6.73
N ALA A 49 11.11 19.08 5.48
CA ALA A 49 11.29 19.96 4.33
C ALA A 49 10.12 20.93 4.13
N TYR A 50 8.92 20.57 4.59
CA TYR A 50 7.73 21.40 4.50
C TYR A 50 7.78 22.52 5.53
N ARG A 51 7.80 23.78 5.06
CA ARG A 51 8.04 24.96 5.92
C ARG A 51 6.78 25.71 6.34
N GLU A 52 5.63 25.35 5.79
CA GLU A 52 4.37 26.08 6.00
C GLU A 52 3.57 25.55 7.21
N GLY A 53 4.17 24.68 8.03
CA GLY A 53 3.54 24.06 9.18
C GLY A 53 3.66 22.54 9.11
N SER A 54 2.76 21.80 9.78
CA SER A 54 2.71 20.35 9.64
C SER A 54 2.12 19.95 8.29
N ILE A 55 2.70 18.94 7.63
CA ILE A 55 2.14 18.35 6.42
C ILE A 55 0.68 17.93 6.62
N TYR A 56 0.30 17.54 7.84
CA TYR A 56 -1.06 17.11 8.19
C TYR A 56 -2.10 18.22 8.10
N ASN A 57 -1.71 19.50 8.15
CA ASN A 57 -2.67 20.60 7.93
C ASN A 57 -2.87 20.91 6.44
N ALA A 58 -1.95 20.46 5.59
CA ALA A 58 -1.98 20.69 4.14
C ALA A 58 -2.67 19.56 3.36
N ILE A 59 -3.12 18.49 4.03
CA ILE A 59 -3.81 17.37 3.38
C ILE A 59 -5.27 17.72 3.07
N SER A 60 -5.74 17.27 1.91
CA SER A 60 -7.15 17.38 1.54
C SER A 60 -8.00 16.29 2.22
N ASP A 61 -9.31 16.53 2.37
CA ASP A 61 -10.27 15.52 2.85
C ASP A 61 -10.25 14.24 2.00
N ARG A 62 -9.96 14.36 0.71
CA ARG A 62 -9.75 13.21 -0.19
C ARG A 62 -8.55 12.37 0.25
N THR A 63 -7.45 13.01 0.62
CA THR A 63 -6.26 12.32 1.14
C THR A 63 -6.58 11.62 2.46
N VAL A 64 -7.31 12.29 3.36
CA VAL A 64 -7.75 11.69 4.63
C VAL A 64 -8.61 10.45 4.40
N PHE A 65 -9.56 10.51 3.46
CA PHE A 65 -10.36 9.34 3.08
C PHE A 65 -9.49 8.17 2.60
N TRP A 66 -8.53 8.42 1.70
CA TRP A 66 -7.65 7.36 1.21
C TRP A 66 -6.78 6.76 2.32
N MET A 67 -6.29 7.57 3.25
CA MET A 67 -5.54 7.08 4.41
C MET A 67 -6.41 6.20 5.31
N ALA A 68 -7.65 6.63 5.60
CA ALA A 68 -8.60 5.84 6.39
C ALA A 68 -8.93 4.50 5.70
N LEU A 69 -9.15 4.54 4.38
CA LEU A 69 -9.40 3.34 3.59
C LEU A 69 -8.20 2.36 3.63
N VAL A 70 -6.97 2.87 3.50
CA VAL A 70 -5.76 2.05 3.62
C VAL A 70 -5.66 1.42 5.00
N VAL A 71 -5.95 2.14 6.09
CA VAL A 71 -5.97 1.57 7.45
C VAL A 71 -6.97 0.41 7.57
N VAL A 72 -8.18 0.58 7.02
CA VAL A 72 -9.20 -0.50 7.00
C VAL A 72 -8.71 -1.69 6.18
N MET A 73 -8.13 -1.44 5.01
CA MET A 73 -7.57 -2.48 4.15
C MET A 73 -6.43 -3.24 4.85
N THR A 74 -5.52 -2.56 5.54
CA THR A 74 -4.45 -3.19 6.34
C THR A 74 -5.04 -4.05 7.46
N ALA A 75 -6.09 -3.59 8.14
CA ALA A 75 -6.78 -4.39 9.15
C ALA A 75 -7.40 -5.67 8.56
N VAL A 76 -7.99 -5.60 7.36
CA VAL A 76 -8.50 -6.78 6.64
C VAL A 76 -7.38 -7.76 6.29
N LEU A 77 -6.22 -7.28 5.82
CA LEU A 77 -5.05 -8.13 5.57
C LEU A 77 -4.57 -8.83 6.84
N LEU A 78 -4.44 -8.10 7.95
CA LEU A 78 -4.01 -8.68 9.22
C LEU A 78 -5.02 -9.73 9.71
N ALA A 79 -6.32 -9.48 9.56
CA ALA A 79 -7.36 -10.45 9.88
C ALA A 79 -7.28 -11.70 8.99
N GLY A 80 -6.98 -11.55 7.70
CA GLY A 80 -6.71 -12.65 6.77
C GLY A 80 -5.50 -13.49 7.19
N LEU A 81 -4.39 -12.84 7.54
CA LEU A 81 -3.19 -13.52 8.04
C LEU A 81 -3.44 -14.30 9.34
N LEU A 82 -4.27 -13.78 10.24
CA LEU A 82 -4.65 -14.45 11.49
C LEU A 82 -5.57 -15.65 11.26
N ARG A 83 -6.54 -15.55 10.34
CA ARG A 83 -7.43 -16.67 10.00
C ARG A 83 -6.75 -17.77 9.19
N ARG A 84 -5.65 -17.44 8.49
CA ARG A 84 -4.80 -18.39 7.75
C ARG A 84 -5.59 -19.29 6.78
N GLU A 85 -6.65 -18.73 6.22
CA GLU A 85 -7.58 -19.44 5.33
C GLU A 85 -6.89 -19.71 3.98
N ARG A 86 -6.78 -20.98 3.58
CA ARG A 86 -6.17 -21.38 2.30
C ARG A 86 -7.18 -21.60 1.17
N GLN A 87 -8.45 -21.32 1.40
CA GLN A 87 -9.54 -21.63 0.48
C GLN A 87 -10.44 -20.40 0.26
N GLY A 88 -10.54 -19.98 -0.99
CA GLY A 88 -11.44 -18.92 -1.44
C GLY A 88 -11.73 -19.07 -2.94
N PRO A 89 -12.70 -18.30 -3.47
CA PRO A 89 -13.13 -18.44 -4.87
C PRO A 89 -11.96 -18.14 -5.83
N GLY A 90 -11.59 -19.12 -6.66
CA GLY A 90 -10.49 -19.00 -7.62
C GLY A 90 -9.08 -19.14 -7.03
N GLY A 91 -8.94 -19.64 -5.78
CA GLY A 91 -7.64 -19.72 -5.09
C GLY A 91 -7.18 -18.39 -4.48
N ILE A 92 -8.07 -17.39 -4.46
CA ILE A 92 -7.87 -16.07 -3.87
C ILE A 92 -8.64 -16.06 -2.54
N GLY A 93 -7.95 -15.77 -1.42
CA GLY A 93 -8.56 -15.67 -0.10
C GLY A 93 -9.63 -14.58 -0.03
N TRP A 94 -10.59 -14.71 0.89
CA TRP A 94 -11.66 -13.74 1.10
C TRP A 94 -11.11 -12.34 1.40
N GLU A 95 -9.94 -12.27 2.05
CA GLU A 95 -9.22 -11.04 2.35
C GLU A 95 -8.88 -10.27 1.07
N SER A 96 -8.37 -10.94 0.05
CA SER A 96 -7.98 -10.35 -1.23
C SER A 96 -9.19 -9.86 -2.03
N VAL A 97 -10.30 -10.59 -1.99
CA VAL A 97 -11.57 -10.14 -2.60
C VAL A 97 -12.07 -8.87 -1.93
N LEU A 98 -12.04 -8.82 -0.59
CA LEU A 98 -12.40 -7.62 0.16
C LEU A 98 -11.46 -6.45 -0.10
N MET A 99 -10.15 -6.69 -0.25
CA MET A 99 -9.20 -5.63 -0.60
C MET A 99 -9.57 -4.98 -1.94
N LEU A 100 -9.83 -5.80 -2.96
CA LEU A 100 -10.21 -5.33 -4.28
C LEU A 100 -11.55 -4.58 -4.24
N GLY A 101 -12.53 -5.11 -3.50
CA GLY A 101 -13.84 -4.48 -3.31
C GLY A 101 -13.74 -3.13 -2.60
N LEU A 102 -12.98 -3.05 -1.50
CA LEU A 102 -12.77 -1.82 -0.74
C LEU A 102 -12.05 -0.76 -1.58
N TRP A 103 -11.01 -1.16 -2.32
CA TRP A 103 -10.26 -0.23 -3.17
C TRP A 103 -11.10 0.28 -4.33
N THR A 104 -11.76 -0.61 -5.08
CA THR A 104 -12.61 -0.22 -6.23
C THR A 104 -13.84 0.56 -5.79
N GLY A 105 -14.48 0.18 -4.68
CA GLY A 105 -15.60 0.89 -4.10
C GLY A 105 -15.20 2.28 -3.59
N GLY A 106 -14.08 2.39 -2.89
CA GLY A 106 -13.53 3.67 -2.44
C GLY A 106 -13.16 4.59 -3.60
N ALA A 107 -12.55 4.04 -4.66
CA ALA A 107 -12.26 4.77 -5.90
C ALA A 107 -13.52 5.26 -6.58
N GLY A 108 -14.53 4.39 -6.75
CA GLY A 108 -15.80 4.73 -7.37
C GLY A 108 -16.54 5.83 -6.60
N LEU A 109 -16.59 5.72 -5.27
CA LEU A 109 -17.19 6.74 -4.41
C LEU A 109 -16.47 8.09 -4.56
N GLN A 110 -15.14 8.09 -4.55
CA GLN A 110 -14.35 9.31 -4.72
C GLN A 110 -14.50 9.94 -6.10
N ILE A 111 -14.73 9.15 -7.15
CA ILE A 111 -15.01 9.66 -8.51
C ILE A 111 -16.43 10.26 -8.57
N MET A 112 -17.41 9.65 -7.89
CA MET A 112 -18.79 10.14 -7.84
C MET A 112 -18.94 11.44 -7.05
N LEU A 113 -18.13 11.62 -6.00
CA LEU A 113 -18.18 12.80 -5.12
C LEU A 113 -17.43 14.03 -5.67
N GLY A 114 -16.84 13.94 -6.87
CA GLY A 114 -16.09 15.02 -7.52
C GLY A 114 -14.64 14.99 -7.14
#